data_AF-A0A5C1MCB4-F1
#
_entry.id   AF-A0A5C1MCB4-F1
#
_cell.length_a   1.000
_cell.length_b   1.000
_cell.length_c   1.000
_cell.angle_alpha   90.00
_cell.angle_beta   90.00
_cell.angle_gamma   90.00
#
_symmetry.space_group_name_H-M   'P 1'
#
loop_
_entity.id
_entity.type
_entity.pdbx_description
1 polymer ?
#
loop_
_entity_poly.entity_id
_entity_poly.type
_entity_poly.pdbx_seq_one_letter_code
_entity_poly.pdbx_strand_id
1 'polypeptide(L)'
;MQVFAMLLVIESPNKIKKIKSYLNAQILATVGHFKDLPADAMGVDLDTYAPTFIPDKGKAERIRQIRAAAKGQDVYIATDPDREGYAIGTHVFDEVRTVAQSIHRLEIHEITKKGIDEAMKKSIPWENTNSGLYDAFLGRRVGDRIVGYILSPIASNALKGRFSVGRVQAPAVRLCVEREREIRNFNPEPFYVVSILLRKDEVAFAARHRGGNLADKAKACAILQAVSAARSAEILKVETKETRQNPKAPLPPWTCRRRHPRSSRSPPRWPCAWPSSSSRRA
;
A
#
# COMPACT_ATOMS: atom_id res chain seq x y z
N MET A 1 -6.23 -10.33 -43.18
CA MET A 1 -5.47 -9.81 -42.02
C MET A 1 -5.93 -8.39 -41.78
N GLN A 2 -6.44 -8.09 -40.57
CA GLN A 2 -6.79 -6.72 -40.22
C GLN A 2 -5.47 -5.95 -40.04
N VAL A 3 -5.20 -5.00 -40.94
CA VAL A 3 -4.00 -4.17 -40.87
C VAL A 3 -4.26 -3.10 -39.81
N PHE A 4 -3.60 -3.22 -38.66
CA PHE A 4 -3.60 -2.18 -37.64
C PHE A 4 -2.50 -1.19 -37.98
N ALA A 5 -2.77 0.11 -37.80
CA ALA A 5 -1.81 1.18 -38.06
C ALA A 5 -0.86 1.45 -36.88
N MET A 6 -1.13 0.84 -35.70
CA MET A 6 -0.34 1.07 -34.49
C MET A 6 -0.41 -0.13 -33.54
N LEU A 7 0.62 -0.26 -32.71
CA LEU A 7 0.72 -1.21 -31.61
C LEU A 7 0.63 -0.47 -30.28
N LEU A 8 -0.31 -0.87 -29.41
CA LEU A 8 -0.39 -0.42 -28.03
C LEU A 8 0.05 -1.53 -27.08
N VAL A 9 1.11 -1.29 -26.31
CA VAL A 9 1.61 -2.21 -25.29
C VAL A 9 1.18 -1.75 -23.90
N ILE A 10 0.45 -2.60 -23.18
CA ILE A 10 -0.05 -2.33 -21.82
C ILE A 10 0.48 -3.37 -20.83
N GLU A 11 0.37 -3.10 -19.53
CA GLU A 11 0.81 -4.07 -18.53
C GLU A 11 -0.19 -5.22 -18.31
N SER A 12 -1.47 -4.90 -18.11
CA SER A 12 -2.50 -5.86 -17.67
C SER A 12 -3.41 -6.31 -18.80
N PRO A 13 -3.66 -7.62 -18.97
CA PRO A 13 -4.52 -8.15 -20.03
C PRO A 13 -6.00 -7.78 -19.82
N ASN A 14 -6.40 -7.49 -18.58
CA ASN A 14 -7.78 -7.16 -18.23
C ASN A 14 -8.24 -5.84 -18.89
N LYS A 15 -7.30 -4.94 -19.18
CA LYS A 15 -7.58 -3.64 -19.81
C LYS A 15 -7.82 -3.76 -21.33
N ILE A 16 -7.42 -4.86 -21.97
CA ILE A 16 -7.45 -5.03 -23.45
C ILE A 16 -8.87 -4.86 -24.00
N LYS A 17 -9.85 -5.61 -23.46
CA LYS A 17 -11.22 -5.60 -24.01
C LYS A 17 -11.84 -4.20 -24.01
N LYS A 18 -11.60 -3.43 -22.94
CA LYS A 18 -12.14 -2.08 -22.76
C LYS A 18 -11.41 -1.05 -23.62
N ILE A 19 -10.11 -1.18 -23.83
CA ILE A 19 -9.37 -0.26 -24.71
C ILE A 19 -9.72 -0.53 -26.17
N LYS A 20 -9.86 -1.81 -26.57
CA LYS A 20 -10.29 -2.19 -27.93
C LYS A 20 -11.65 -1.60 -28.34
N SER A 21 -12.56 -1.36 -27.40
CA SER A 21 -13.85 -0.71 -27.72
C SER A 21 -13.72 0.78 -28.05
N TYR A 22 -12.59 1.41 -27.70
CA TYR A 22 -12.37 2.84 -27.91
C TYR A 22 -11.27 3.13 -28.95
N LEU A 23 -10.30 2.24 -29.10
CA LEU A 23 -9.14 2.41 -29.99
C LEU A 23 -9.00 1.21 -30.92
N ASN A 24 -8.98 1.46 -32.23
CA ASN A 24 -8.73 0.44 -33.24
C ASN A 24 -7.21 0.24 -33.46
N ALA A 25 -6.57 -0.44 -32.51
CA ALA A 25 -5.14 -0.73 -32.53
C ALA A 25 -4.89 -2.22 -32.23
N GLN A 26 -3.71 -2.71 -32.62
CA GLN A 26 -3.23 -3.98 -32.08
C GLN A 26 -2.84 -3.73 -30.62
N ILE A 27 -3.45 -4.46 -29.67
CA ILE A 27 -3.17 -4.28 -28.24
C ILE A 27 -2.55 -5.55 -27.69
N LEU A 28 -1.33 -5.45 -27.15
CA LEU A 28 -0.61 -6.53 -26.48
C LEU A 28 -0.38 -6.17 -25.01
N ALA A 29 -0.46 -7.17 -24.12
CA ALA A 29 -0.16 -6.99 -22.71
C ALA A 29 1.13 -7.73 -22.32
N THR A 30 2.00 -7.09 -21.53
CA THR A 30 3.23 -7.72 -21.00
C THR A 30 2.91 -8.79 -19.95
N VAL A 31 1.81 -8.60 -19.21
CA VAL A 31 1.41 -9.39 -18.02
C VAL A 31 2.49 -9.28 -16.94
N GLY A 32 2.68 -8.04 -16.49
CA GLY A 32 3.70 -7.64 -15.52
C GLY A 32 5.09 -7.56 -16.13
N HIS A 33 6.12 -7.68 -15.28
CA HIS A 33 7.52 -7.77 -15.69
C HIS A 33 7.75 -9.00 -16.58
N PHE A 34 8.52 -8.86 -17.64
CA PHE A 34 8.92 -9.98 -18.52
C PHE A 34 10.43 -10.18 -18.62
N LYS A 35 11.17 -9.28 -17.96
CA LYS A 35 12.58 -9.39 -17.68
C LYS A 35 12.77 -9.12 -16.21
N ASP A 36 13.64 -9.89 -15.58
CA ASP A 36 14.05 -9.68 -14.20
C ASP A 36 15.52 -10.06 -14.01
N LEU A 37 16.08 -9.71 -12.86
CA LEU A 37 17.38 -10.15 -12.42
C LEU A 37 17.40 -11.69 -12.30
N PRO A 38 18.50 -12.37 -12.67
CA PRO A 38 18.65 -13.81 -12.56
C PRO A 38 18.18 -14.38 -11.22
N ALA A 39 17.52 -15.54 -11.26
CA ALA A 39 17.03 -16.18 -10.03
C ALA A 39 18.18 -16.71 -9.17
N ASP A 40 19.18 -17.33 -9.81
CA ASP A 40 20.23 -18.12 -9.17
C ASP A 40 21.59 -17.40 -9.08
N ALA A 41 21.67 -16.16 -9.59
CA ALA A 41 22.87 -15.34 -9.54
C ALA A 41 22.53 -13.93 -9.05
N MET A 42 23.53 -13.23 -8.51
CA MET A 42 23.34 -11.86 -8.03
C MET A 42 22.82 -10.94 -9.14
N GLY A 43 23.35 -11.10 -10.36
CA GLY A 43 22.87 -10.37 -11.54
C GLY A 43 23.14 -8.87 -11.49
N VAL A 44 24.05 -8.44 -10.61
CA VAL A 44 24.45 -7.05 -10.40
C VAL A 44 25.97 -7.05 -10.33
N ASP A 45 26.60 -6.14 -11.06
CA ASP A 45 28.03 -5.85 -10.92
C ASP A 45 28.24 -4.95 -9.68
N LEU A 46 29.17 -5.29 -8.78
CA LEU A 46 29.35 -4.54 -7.53
C LEU A 46 30.20 -3.27 -7.68
N ASP A 47 30.99 -3.17 -8.75
CA ASP A 47 31.84 -2.01 -9.01
C ASP A 47 31.02 -0.91 -9.70
N THR A 48 30.17 -1.29 -10.65
CA THR A 48 29.36 -0.35 -11.44
C THR A 48 27.90 -0.27 -11.00
N TYR A 49 27.44 -1.19 -10.17
CA TYR A 49 26.01 -1.39 -9.81
C TYR A 49 25.12 -1.70 -11.01
N ALA A 50 25.69 -2.07 -12.15
CA ALA A 50 24.95 -2.38 -13.36
C ALA A 50 24.20 -3.72 -13.23
N PRO A 51 22.86 -3.74 -13.36
CA PRO A 51 22.10 -4.98 -13.36
C PRO A 51 22.11 -5.65 -14.73
N THR A 52 22.17 -6.97 -14.74
CA THR A 52 21.93 -7.79 -15.92
C THR A 52 20.53 -8.38 -15.84
N PHE A 53 19.62 -7.92 -16.69
CA PHE A 53 18.26 -8.46 -16.77
C PHE A 53 18.18 -9.61 -17.78
N ILE A 54 17.49 -10.68 -17.40
CA ILE A 54 17.22 -11.84 -18.26
C ILE A 54 15.71 -11.98 -18.48
N PRO A 55 15.27 -12.54 -19.62
CA PRO A 55 13.88 -12.90 -19.81
C PRO A 55 13.38 -13.85 -18.73
N ASP A 56 12.19 -13.58 -18.18
CA ASP A 56 11.54 -14.48 -17.24
C ASP A 56 11.22 -15.82 -17.88
N LYS A 57 11.36 -16.91 -17.10
CA LYS A 57 11.00 -18.26 -17.54
C LYS A 57 9.55 -18.29 -18.03
N GLY A 58 9.35 -18.70 -19.29
CA GLY A 58 8.04 -18.78 -19.93
C GLY A 58 7.53 -17.49 -20.60
N LYS A 59 8.26 -16.36 -20.53
CA LYS A 59 7.85 -15.10 -21.18
C LYS A 59 8.57 -14.80 -22.50
N ALA A 60 9.50 -15.66 -22.93
CA ALA A 60 10.23 -15.51 -24.19
C ALA A 60 9.31 -15.42 -25.42
N GLU A 61 8.24 -16.20 -25.47
CA GLU A 61 7.27 -16.16 -26.57
C GLU A 61 6.56 -14.80 -26.65
N ARG A 62 6.25 -14.20 -25.50
CA ARG A 62 5.64 -12.87 -25.46
C ARG A 62 6.57 -11.78 -25.97
N ILE A 63 7.86 -11.86 -25.63
CA ILE A 63 8.87 -10.94 -26.16
C ILE A 63 8.91 -11.04 -27.69
N ARG A 64 8.93 -12.26 -28.23
CA ARG A 64 8.87 -12.48 -29.69
C ARG A 64 7.62 -11.88 -30.31
N GLN A 65 6.45 -12.09 -29.70
CA GLN A 65 5.19 -11.52 -30.18
C GLN A 65 5.19 -10.00 -30.19
N ILE A 66 5.71 -9.36 -29.14
CA ILE A 66 5.82 -7.89 -29.06
C ILE A 66 6.76 -7.36 -30.13
N ARG A 67 7.95 -7.96 -30.31
CA ARG A 67 8.91 -7.55 -31.35
C ARG A 67 8.35 -7.74 -32.76
N ALA A 68 7.67 -8.86 -33.00
CA ALA A 68 7.05 -9.14 -34.29
C ALA A 68 5.94 -8.13 -34.62
N ALA A 69 5.09 -7.81 -33.64
CA ALA A 69 4.01 -6.83 -33.81
C ALA A 69 4.52 -5.39 -33.93
N ALA A 70 5.68 -5.08 -33.33
CA ALA A 70 6.27 -3.75 -33.39
C ALA A 70 6.94 -3.43 -34.73
N LYS A 71 7.26 -4.46 -35.55
CA LYS A 71 8.08 -4.29 -36.75
C LYS A 71 7.42 -3.35 -37.76
N GLY A 72 8.03 -2.19 -38.00
CA GLY A 72 7.55 -1.17 -38.95
C GLY A 72 6.22 -0.52 -38.53
N GLN A 73 5.90 -0.51 -37.23
CA GLN A 73 4.68 0.10 -36.68
C GLN A 73 5.04 1.23 -35.71
N ASP A 74 4.09 2.15 -35.49
CA ASP A 74 4.14 3.10 -34.39
C ASP A 74 3.75 2.39 -33.08
N VAL A 75 4.63 2.42 -32.09
CA VAL A 75 4.47 1.70 -30.82
C VAL A 75 4.16 2.68 -29.69
N TYR A 76 3.01 2.50 -29.03
CA TYR A 76 2.62 3.26 -27.85
C TYR A 76 2.77 2.37 -26.61
N ILE A 77 3.59 2.79 -25.66
CA ILE A 77 3.81 2.09 -24.39
C ILE A 77 2.94 2.78 -23.33
N ALA A 78 1.89 2.07 -22.92
CA ALA A 78 0.90 2.51 -21.94
C ALA A 78 0.97 1.69 -20.65
N THR A 79 2.15 1.71 -20.03
CA THR A 79 2.35 1.19 -18.68
C THR A 79 1.92 2.20 -17.63
N ASP A 80 1.66 1.74 -16.42
CA ASP A 80 1.16 2.60 -15.35
C ASP A 80 2.20 3.70 -14.98
N PRO A 81 1.78 4.90 -14.55
CA PRO A 81 2.66 6.04 -14.29
C PRO A 81 3.32 5.94 -12.90
N ASP A 82 3.95 4.81 -12.62
CA ASP A 82 4.73 4.58 -11.41
C ASP A 82 6.11 3.98 -11.75
N ARG A 83 6.97 3.81 -10.74
CA ARG A 83 8.35 3.31 -10.95
C ARG A 83 8.39 1.92 -11.60
N GLU A 84 7.43 1.05 -11.27
CA GLU A 84 7.36 -0.31 -11.83
C GLU A 84 6.92 -0.28 -13.29
N GLY A 85 5.87 0.49 -13.58
CA GLY A 85 5.37 0.67 -14.94
C GLY A 85 6.41 1.32 -15.85
N TYR A 86 7.19 2.28 -15.34
CA TYR A 86 8.34 2.84 -16.06
C TYR A 86 9.39 1.77 -16.37
N ALA A 87 9.75 0.91 -15.41
CA ALA A 87 10.69 -0.18 -15.66
C ALA A 87 10.19 -1.19 -16.70
N ILE A 88 8.93 -1.61 -16.60
CA ILE A 88 8.32 -2.50 -17.62
C ILE A 88 8.38 -1.83 -18.98
N GLY A 89 8.03 -0.55 -19.07
CA GLY A 89 8.05 0.18 -20.32
C GLY A 89 9.46 0.35 -20.90
N THR A 90 10.48 0.60 -20.07
CA THR A 90 11.88 0.66 -20.52
C THR A 90 12.31 -0.68 -21.10
N HIS A 91 11.97 -1.78 -20.44
CA HIS A 91 12.25 -3.11 -20.98
C HIS A 91 11.53 -3.36 -22.32
N VAL A 92 10.32 -2.84 -22.51
CA VAL A 92 9.60 -2.94 -23.81
C VAL A 92 10.33 -2.13 -24.86
N PHE A 93 10.68 -0.88 -24.54
CA PHE A 93 11.44 0.01 -25.40
C PHE A 93 12.72 -0.65 -25.89
N ASP A 94 13.52 -1.24 -24.99
CA ASP A 94 14.77 -1.93 -25.34
C ASP A 94 14.58 -3.08 -26.34
N GLU A 95 13.45 -3.80 -26.25
CA GLU A 95 13.13 -4.90 -27.17
C GLU A 95 12.69 -4.41 -28.55
N VAL A 96 12.02 -3.26 -28.64
CA VAL A 96 11.35 -2.80 -29.87
C VAL A 96 12.08 -1.66 -30.59
N ARG A 97 13.01 -0.93 -29.95
CA ARG A 97 13.75 0.22 -30.52
C ARG A 97 14.48 -0.02 -31.83
N THR A 98 14.81 -1.27 -32.15
CA THR A 98 15.51 -1.64 -33.40
C THR A 98 14.57 -2.03 -34.54
N VAL A 99 13.28 -2.24 -34.25
CA VAL A 99 12.30 -2.76 -35.22
C VAL A 99 11.09 -1.85 -35.41
N ALA A 100 10.76 -1.02 -34.41
CA ALA A 100 9.66 -0.07 -34.46
C ALA A 100 9.98 1.13 -35.36
N GLN A 101 8.94 1.73 -35.95
CA GLN A 101 9.06 2.96 -36.72
C GLN A 101 9.18 4.18 -35.80
N SER A 102 8.34 4.25 -34.77
CA SER A 102 8.36 5.26 -33.72
C SER A 102 7.93 4.64 -32.39
N ILE A 103 8.38 5.23 -31.27
CA ILE A 103 8.03 4.73 -29.93
C ILE A 103 7.62 5.90 -29.04
N HIS A 104 6.42 5.81 -28.49
CA HIS A 104 5.79 6.85 -27.70
C HIS A 104 5.39 6.32 -26.32
N ARG A 105 5.49 7.18 -25.30
CA ARG A 105 4.89 6.99 -23.99
C ARG A 105 3.46 7.51 -24.00
N LEU A 106 2.55 6.69 -23.47
CA LEU A 106 1.14 7.01 -23.36
C LEU A 106 0.65 6.80 -21.92
N GLU A 107 0.43 7.86 -21.16
CA GLU A 107 -0.10 7.74 -19.79
C GLU A 107 -1.63 7.78 -19.78
N ILE A 108 -2.26 6.67 -19.40
CA ILE A 108 -3.72 6.54 -19.33
C ILE A 108 -4.15 6.58 -17.87
N HIS A 109 -4.68 7.71 -17.42
CA HIS A 109 -5.23 7.84 -16.06
C HIS A 109 -6.63 7.25 -15.92
N GLU A 110 -7.42 7.30 -16.99
CA GLU A 110 -8.79 6.81 -16.99
C GLU A 110 -9.10 6.06 -18.30
N ILE A 111 -9.66 4.85 -18.17
CA ILE A 111 -10.07 4.04 -19.34
C ILE A 111 -11.49 4.44 -19.76
N THR A 112 -11.60 5.65 -20.31
CA THR A 112 -12.79 6.21 -20.96
C THR A 112 -12.42 6.67 -22.37
N LYS A 113 -13.39 6.84 -23.28
CA LYS A 113 -13.12 7.34 -24.64
C LYS A 113 -12.37 8.68 -24.62
N LYS A 114 -12.87 9.63 -23.83
CA LYS A 114 -12.23 10.94 -23.63
C LYS A 114 -10.82 10.81 -23.03
N GLY A 115 -10.64 9.98 -22.01
CA GLY A 115 -9.34 9.76 -21.38
C GLY A 115 -8.29 9.19 -22.34
N ILE A 116 -8.69 8.26 -23.22
CA ILE A 116 -7.80 7.70 -24.24
C ILE A 116 -7.46 8.75 -25.31
N ASP A 117 -8.45 9.48 -25.81
CA ASP A 117 -8.23 10.53 -26.83
C ASP A 117 -7.30 11.64 -26.30
N GLU A 118 -7.48 12.04 -25.03
CA GLU A 118 -6.61 13.00 -24.35
C GLU A 118 -5.19 12.46 -24.14
N ALA A 119 -5.06 11.19 -23.74
CA ALA A 119 -3.77 10.55 -23.58
C ALA A 119 -3.00 10.52 -24.91
N MET A 120 -3.66 10.14 -26.01
CA MET A 120 -3.03 10.06 -27.33
C MET A 120 -2.48 11.43 -27.77
N LYS A 121 -3.25 12.50 -27.55
CA LYS A 121 -2.82 13.89 -27.84
C LYS A 121 -1.64 14.35 -26.99
N LYS A 122 -1.51 13.83 -25.76
CA LYS A 122 -0.44 14.14 -24.82
C LYS A 122 0.72 13.16 -24.89
N SER A 123 0.70 12.21 -25.84
CA SER A 123 1.79 11.25 -25.98
C SER A 123 3.09 11.95 -26.36
N ILE A 124 4.19 11.46 -25.80
CA ILE A 124 5.53 12.01 -26.03
C ILE A 124 6.46 10.88 -26.52
N PRO A 125 7.52 11.19 -27.29
CA PRO A 125 8.55 10.19 -27.62
C PRO A 125 9.09 9.53 -26.35
N TRP A 126 9.40 8.23 -26.40
CA TRP A 126 9.86 7.49 -25.22
C TRP A 126 11.17 8.05 -24.65
N GLU A 127 12.04 8.58 -25.50
CA GLU A 127 13.31 9.20 -25.15
C GLU A 127 13.13 10.45 -24.27
N ASN A 128 11.98 11.13 -24.37
CA ASN A 128 11.66 12.32 -23.60
C ASN A 128 10.91 12.00 -22.30
N THR A 129 10.83 10.73 -21.92
CA THR A 129 10.16 10.30 -20.68
C THR A 129 11.04 10.50 -19.45
N ASN A 130 10.43 10.38 -18.28
CA ASN A 130 11.14 10.52 -17.01
C ASN A 130 12.04 9.30 -16.72
N SER A 131 13.29 9.37 -17.19
CA SER A 131 14.33 8.37 -16.90
C SER A 131 14.59 8.22 -15.41
N GLY A 132 14.44 9.28 -14.61
CA GLY A 132 14.63 9.26 -13.17
C GLY A 132 13.68 8.31 -12.42
N LEU A 133 12.49 8.01 -12.96
CA LEU A 133 11.61 6.98 -12.39
C LEU A 133 12.16 5.57 -12.60
N TYR A 134 12.79 5.32 -13.75
CA TYR A 134 13.49 4.08 -14.02
C TYR A 134 14.75 3.96 -13.16
N ASP A 135 15.55 5.01 -13.04
CA ASP A 135 16.73 5.01 -12.16
C ASP A 135 16.35 4.77 -10.70
N ALA A 136 15.24 5.35 -10.24
CA ALA A 136 14.71 5.09 -8.90
C ALA A 136 14.22 3.64 -8.72
N PHE A 137 13.70 3.00 -9.78
CA PHE A 137 13.40 1.57 -9.78
C PHE A 137 14.70 0.74 -9.70
N LEU A 138 15.70 1.07 -10.52
CA LEU A 138 17.00 0.38 -10.54
C LEU A 138 17.68 0.45 -9.18
N GLY A 139 17.80 1.63 -8.59
CA GLY A 139 18.38 1.81 -7.26
C GLY A 139 17.65 1.00 -6.19
N ARG A 140 16.32 0.92 -6.27
CA ARG A 140 15.53 0.06 -5.38
C ARG A 140 15.83 -1.43 -5.59
N ARG A 141 15.77 -1.91 -6.84
CA ARG A 141 15.97 -3.34 -7.17
C ARG A 141 17.38 -3.81 -6.87
N VAL A 142 18.38 -3.02 -7.24
CA VAL A 142 19.80 -3.29 -6.97
C VAL A 142 20.06 -3.27 -5.47
N GLY A 143 19.59 -2.27 -4.74
CA GLY A 143 19.75 -2.21 -3.29
C GLY A 143 19.08 -3.37 -2.56
N ASP A 144 17.86 -3.75 -2.96
CA ASP A 144 17.17 -4.92 -2.41
C ASP A 144 17.94 -6.23 -2.73
N ARG A 145 18.50 -6.34 -3.94
CA ARG A 145 19.28 -7.51 -4.39
C ARG A 145 20.58 -7.67 -3.60
N ILE A 146 21.36 -6.60 -3.46
CA ILE A 146 22.65 -6.62 -2.75
C ILE A 146 22.45 -7.05 -1.29
N VAL A 147 21.52 -6.40 -0.58
CA VAL A 147 21.23 -6.75 0.82
C VAL A 147 20.77 -8.19 0.95
N GLY A 148 19.88 -8.63 0.06
CA GLY A 148 19.35 -10.00 0.07
C GLY A 148 20.43 -11.05 -0.17
N TYR A 149 21.22 -10.91 -1.23
CA TYR A 149 22.22 -11.90 -1.62
C TYR A 149 23.40 -11.96 -0.65
N ILE A 150 23.85 -10.82 -0.11
CA ILE A 150 24.99 -10.78 0.80
C ILE A 150 24.59 -11.24 2.21
N LEU A 151 23.48 -10.73 2.76
CA LEU A 151 23.15 -10.97 4.17
C LEU A 151 22.37 -12.27 4.43
N SER A 152 21.59 -12.77 3.46
CA SER A 152 20.78 -13.99 3.70
C SER A 152 21.61 -15.24 3.98
N PRO A 153 22.72 -15.52 3.25
CA PRO A 153 23.59 -16.65 3.57
C PRO A 153 24.24 -16.52 4.96
N ILE A 154 24.68 -15.31 5.31
CA ILE A 154 25.30 -15.03 6.62
C ILE A 154 24.29 -15.30 7.74
N ALA A 155 23.08 -14.77 7.62
CA ALA A 155 22.01 -14.98 8.61
C ALA A 155 21.59 -16.45 8.70
N SER A 156 21.47 -17.12 7.55
CA SER A 156 21.13 -18.54 7.47
C SER A 156 22.15 -19.43 8.18
N ASN A 157 23.44 -19.15 7.98
CA ASN A 157 24.54 -19.86 8.64
C ASN A 157 24.56 -19.58 10.15
N ALA A 158 24.41 -18.31 10.56
CA ALA A 158 24.46 -17.92 11.97
C ALA A 158 23.28 -18.49 12.79
N LEU A 159 22.07 -18.50 12.21
CA LEU A 159 20.85 -18.94 12.87
C LEU A 159 20.52 -20.42 12.63
N LYS A 160 21.36 -21.14 11.87
CA LYS A 160 21.17 -22.56 11.51
C LYS A 160 19.78 -22.84 10.92
N GLY A 161 19.42 -22.11 9.86
CA GLY A 161 18.13 -22.29 9.18
C GLY A 161 18.08 -21.55 7.84
N ARG A 162 16.94 -21.62 7.13
CA ARG A 162 16.75 -20.90 5.87
C ARG A 162 16.10 -19.54 6.15
N PHE A 163 16.91 -18.50 6.20
CA PHE A 163 16.45 -17.13 6.50
C PHE A 163 16.73 -16.19 5.34
N SER A 164 15.74 -15.36 5.03
CA SER A 164 15.89 -14.25 4.09
C SER A 164 16.09 -12.95 4.86
N VAL A 165 17.09 -12.17 4.46
CA VAL A 165 17.30 -10.80 4.94
C VAL A 165 16.91 -9.85 3.83
N GLY A 166 16.13 -8.83 4.16
CA GLY A 166 15.70 -7.82 3.20
C GLY A 166 15.86 -6.42 3.78
N ARG A 167 16.24 -5.46 2.92
CA ARG A 167 16.47 -4.07 3.30
C ARG A 167 15.28 -3.43 4.04
N VAL A 168 14.06 -3.78 3.67
CA VAL A 168 12.81 -3.29 4.31
C VAL A 168 12.20 -4.32 5.27
N GLN A 169 12.31 -5.61 4.96
CA GLN A 169 11.74 -6.68 5.78
C GLN A 169 12.41 -6.77 7.16
N ALA A 170 13.74 -6.67 7.23
CA ALA A 170 14.46 -6.80 8.49
C ALA A 170 14.15 -5.66 9.48
N PRO A 171 14.12 -4.36 9.07
CA PRO A 171 13.64 -3.30 9.94
C PRO A 171 12.18 -3.46 10.38
N ALA A 172 11.30 -3.96 9.50
CA ALA A 172 9.90 -4.19 9.86
C ALA A 172 9.76 -5.26 10.95
N VAL A 173 10.48 -6.38 10.82
CA VAL A 173 10.54 -7.43 11.85
C VAL A 173 11.11 -6.89 13.15
N ARG A 174 12.18 -6.06 13.07
CA ARG A 174 12.76 -5.40 14.24
C ARG A 174 11.73 -4.57 15.01
N LEU A 175 10.93 -3.74 14.34
CA LEU A 175 9.88 -2.94 14.98
C LEU A 175 8.85 -3.80 15.71
N CYS A 176 8.45 -4.94 15.12
CA CYS A 176 7.54 -5.89 15.76
C CYS A 176 8.17 -6.53 17.00
N VAL A 177 9.44 -6.94 16.92
CA VAL A 177 10.17 -7.55 18.03
C VAL A 177 10.42 -6.55 19.17
N GLU A 178 10.76 -5.29 18.85
CA GLU A 178 10.91 -4.23 19.84
C GLU A 178 9.61 -3.98 20.59
N ARG A 179 8.48 -3.86 19.87
CA ARG A 179 7.16 -3.73 20.49
C ARG A 179 6.79 -4.94 21.36
N GLU A 180 7.06 -6.15 20.91
CA GLU A 180 6.81 -7.37 21.69
C GLU A 180 7.66 -7.40 22.97
N ARG A 181 8.92 -6.95 22.91
CA ARG A 181 9.78 -6.81 24.10
C ARG A 181 9.26 -5.75 25.06
N GLU A 182 8.79 -4.60 24.56
CA GLU A 182 8.13 -3.58 25.38
C GLU A 182 6.92 -4.16 26.12
N ILE A 183 6.08 -4.94 25.44
CA ILE A 183 4.90 -5.58 26.05
C ILE A 183 5.31 -6.62 27.11
N ARG A 184 6.32 -7.46 26.84
CA ARG A 184 6.79 -8.48 27.79
C ARG A 184 7.47 -7.90 29.02
N ASN A 185 8.20 -6.79 28.84
CA ASN A 185 8.89 -6.09 29.90
C ASN A 185 8.00 -5.06 30.61
N PHE A 186 6.74 -4.94 30.19
CA PHE A 186 5.80 -4.03 30.83
C PHE A 186 5.44 -4.55 32.22
N ASN A 187 5.91 -3.85 33.25
CA ASN A 187 5.52 -4.09 34.63
C ASN A 187 4.29 -3.22 34.96
N PRO A 188 3.07 -3.78 35.04
CA PRO A 188 1.87 -2.99 35.32
C PRO A 188 1.91 -2.43 36.74
N GLU A 189 1.87 -1.11 36.85
CA GLU A 189 1.77 -0.43 38.14
C GLU A 189 0.30 -0.21 38.51
N PRO A 190 -0.14 -0.59 39.73
CA PRO A 190 -1.50 -0.34 40.16
C PRO A 190 -1.72 1.15 40.33
N PHE A 191 -2.85 1.64 39.82
CA PHE A 191 -3.35 2.97 40.10
C PHE A 191 -4.80 2.90 40.52
N TYR A 192 -5.19 3.84 41.37
CA TYR A 192 -6.50 3.92 41.98
C TYR A 192 -7.20 5.18 41.48
N VAL A 193 -8.45 5.01 41.05
CA VAL A 193 -9.32 6.12 40.67
C VAL A 193 -10.41 6.24 41.72
N VAL A 194 -10.45 7.38 42.41
CA VAL A 194 -11.52 7.67 43.37
C VAL A 194 -12.61 8.43 42.63
N SER A 195 -13.79 7.82 42.55
CA SER A 195 -14.99 8.41 41.97
C SER A 195 -16.16 8.31 42.93
N ILE A 196 -16.92 9.39 43.05
CA ILE A 196 -18.15 9.45 43.84
C ILE A 196 -19.33 9.68 42.91
N LEU A 197 -20.48 9.09 43.23
CA LEU A 197 -21.73 9.33 42.53
C LEU A 197 -22.50 10.42 43.27
N LEU A 198 -22.77 11.52 42.59
CA LEU A 198 -23.53 12.64 43.12
C LEU A 198 -24.86 12.75 42.40
N ARG A 199 -25.87 13.26 43.11
CA ARG A 199 -27.17 13.59 42.54
C ARG A 199 -27.52 15.02 42.88
N LYS A 200 -27.93 15.79 41.88
CA LYS A 200 -28.57 17.09 42.04
C LYS A 200 -29.90 17.03 41.30
N ASP A 201 -31.00 17.27 42.00
CA ASP A 201 -32.36 17.10 41.48
C ASP A 201 -32.56 15.69 40.89
N GLU A 202 -32.96 15.57 39.63
CA GLU A 202 -33.11 14.27 38.93
C GLU A 202 -31.82 13.79 38.23
N VAL A 203 -30.74 14.58 38.23
CA VAL A 203 -29.52 14.26 37.47
C VAL A 203 -28.47 13.62 38.37
N ALA A 204 -28.13 12.37 38.08
CA ALA A 204 -26.99 11.67 38.68
C ALA A 204 -25.76 11.78 37.79
N PHE A 205 -24.60 12.08 38.38
CA PHE A 205 -23.33 12.17 37.67
C PHE A 205 -22.17 11.68 38.53
N ALA A 206 -21.13 11.13 37.89
CA ALA A 206 -19.93 10.68 38.56
C ALA A 206 -18.89 11.81 38.60
N ALA A 207 -18.45 12.18 39.81
CA ALA A 207 -17.33 13.10 40.00
C ALA A 207 -16.06 12.29 40.29
N ARG A 208 -14.98 12.59 39.58
CA ARG A 208 -13.64 12.00 39.82
C ARG A 208 -12.81 12.94 40.66
N HIS A 209 -11.95 12.37 41.50
CA HIS A 209 -10.99 13.13 42.27
C HIS A 209 -10.13 14.04 41.36
N ARG A 210 -10.00 15.32 41.73
CA ARG A 210 -9.32 16.36 40.92
C ARG A 210 -7.85 16.03 40.65
N GLY A 211 -7.17 15.36 41.58
CA GLY A 211 -5.77 14.96 41.43
C GLY A 211 -5.53 13.82 40.44
N GLY A 212 -6.58 13.28 39.78
CA GLY A 212 -6.45 12.20 38.81
C GLY A 212 -6.19 10.84 39.46
N ASN A 213 -5.40 10.02 38.78
CA ASN A 213 -5.05 8.67 39.21
C ASN A 213 -4.06 8.70 40.37
N LEU A 214 -4.34 7.95 41.43
CA LEU A 214 -3.51 7.85 42.64
C LEU A 214 -2.69 6.56 42.59
N ALA A 215 -1.37 6.63 42.82
CA ALA A 215 -0.53 5.42 42.85
C ALA A 215 -0.67 4.63 44.17
N ASP A 216 -0.98 5.31 45.27
CA ASP A 216 -1.02 4.72 46.61
C ASP A 216 -2.46 4.40 47.05
N LYS A 217 -2.69 3.14 47.42
CA LYS A 217 -3.96 2.64 47.95
C LYS A 217 -4.35 3.32 49.26
N ALA A 218 -3.40 3.55 50.17
CA ALA A 218 -3.69 4.12 51.48
C ALA A 218 -4.21 5.55 51.35
N LYS A 219 -3.60 6.35 50.47
CA LYS A 219 -4.08 7.70 50.14
C LYS A 219 -5.46 7.67 49.50
N ALA A 220 -5.71 6.75 48.55
CA ALA A 220 -7.03 6.61 47.93
C ALA A 220 -8.11 6.24 48.96
N CYS A 221 -7.82 5.32 49.87
CA CYS A 221 -8.72 4.92 50.96
C CYS A 221 -8.95 6.06 51.96
N ALA A 222 -7.91 6.81 52.34
CA ALA A 222 -8.04 7.96 53.24
C ALA A 222 -8.94 9.05 52.64
N ILE A 223 -8.77 9.35 51.34
CA ILE A 223 -9.64 10.31 50.62
C ILE A 223 -11.07 9.78 50.57
N LEU A 224 -11.27 8.50 50.25
CA LEU A 224 -12.60 7.90 50.22
C LEU A 224 -13.28 7.95 51.60
N GLN A 225 -12.54 7.64 52.67
CA GLN A 225 -13.05 7.68 54.05
C GLN A 225 -13.41 9.11 54.48
N ALA A 226 -12.55 10.09 54.20
CA ALA A 226 -12.81 11.50 54.50
C ALA A 226 -14.07 12.00 53.79
N VAL A 227 -14.32 11.53 52.56
CA VAL A 227 -15.52 11.92 51.78
C VAL A 227 -16.74 11.08 52.13
N SER A 228 -16.57 9.85 52.63
CA SER A 228 -17.69 8.92 52.91
C SER A 228 -18.66 9.42 53.99
N ALA A 229 -18.18 10.26 54.92
CA ALA A 229 -19.01 10.88 55.94
C ALA A 229 -19.80 12.10 55.42
N ALA A 230 -19.41 12.66 54.27
CA ALA A 230 -20.07 13.82 53.69
C ALA A 230 -21.37 13.39 52.98
N ARG A 231 -22.49 13.99 53.37
CA ARG A 231 -23.82 13.75 52.77
C ARG A 231 -24.17 14.73 51.65
N SER A 232 -23.39 15.80 51.52
CA SER A 232 -23.58 16.85 50.52
C SER A 232 -22.23 17.29 49.97
N ALA A 233 -22.24 17.80 48.74
CA ALA A 233 -21.08 18.39 48.08
C ALA A 233 -21.48 19.77 47.54
N GLU A 234 -20.62 20.75 47.73
CA GLU A 234 -20.82 22.10 47.21
C GLU A 234 -20.18 22.26 45.83
N ILE A 235 -20.90 22.93 44.93
CA ILE A 235 -20.39 23.25 43.60
C ILE A 235 -19.56 24.53 43.70
N LEU A 236 -18.24 24.40 43.67
CA LEU A 236 -17.33 25.55 43.78
C LEU A 236 -17.31 26.43 42.53
N LYS A 237 -17.49 25.83 41.34
CA LYS A 237 -17.40 26.55 40.06
C LYS A 237 -18.19 25.83 38.98
N VAL A 238 -18.98 26.59 38.22
CA VAL A 238 -19.61 26.15 36.98
C VAL A 238 -19.08 27.04 35.86
N GLU A 239 -18.43 26.44 34.87
CA GLU A 239 -18.01 27.14 33.65
C GLU A 239 -18.87 26.65 32.48
N THR A 240 -19.63 27.56 31.88
CA THR A 240 -20.33 27.30 30.61
C THR A 240 -19.46 27.81 29.48
N LYS A 241 -18.98 26.91 28.62
CA LYS A 241 -18.22 27.25 27.42
C LYS A 241 -19.00 26.87 26.18
N GLU A 242 -19.30 27.85 25.34
CA GLU A 242 -19.82 27.60 24.01
C GLU A 242 -18.73 26.91 23.18
N THR A 243 -18.92 25.61 22.96
CA THR A 243 -17.99 24.84 22.15
C THR A 243 -18.55 24.77 20.74
N ARG A 244 -17.98 25.54 19.82
CA ARG A 244 -18.34 25.43 18.39
C ARG A 244 -17.77 24.13 17.85
N GLN A 245 -18.59 23.08 17.81
CA GLN A 245 -18.20 21.82 17.21
C GLN A 245 -18.31 21.95 15.69
N ASN A 246 -17.20 22.30 15.04
CA ASN A 246 -17.15 22.22 13.58
C ASN A 246 -17.48 20.78 13.17
N PRO A 247 -18.28 20.57 12.10
CA PRO A 247 -18.47 19.24 11.56
C PRO A 247 -17.08 18.66 11.26
N LYS A 248 -16.88 17.37 11.61
CA LYS A 248 -15.61 16.69 11.35
C LYS A 248 -15.26 16.92 9.88
N ALA A 249 -14.05 17.43 9.64
CA ALA A 249 -13.59 17.69 8.29
C ALA A 249 -13.88 16.47 7.40
N PRO A 250 -14.43 16.67 6.20
CA PRO A 250 -14.68 15.57 5.30
C PRO A 250 -13.37 14.81 5.09
N LEU A 251 -13.48 13.50 4.94
CA LEU A 251 -12.31 12.69 4.73
C LEU A 251 -11.61 13.18 3.46
N PRO A 252 -10.30 13.46 3.50
CA PRO A 252 -9.59 13.85 2.29
C PRO A 252 -9.59 12.68 1.28
N PRO A 253 -9.29 12.97 0.00
CA PRO A 253 -9.27 11.96 -1.06
C PRO A 253 -8.43 10.74 -0.68
N TRP A 254 -8.87 9.59 -1.18
CA TRP A 254 -8.25 8.32 -0.84
C TRP A 254 -6.83 8.22 -1.41
N THR A 255 -5.86 7.92 -0.54
CA THR A 255 -4.52 7.46 -0.93
C THR A 255 -4.36 5.99 -0.58
N CYS A 256 -3.44 5.27 -1.24
CA CYS A 256 -3.19 3.85 -0.99
C CYS A 256 -2.96 3.55 0.51
N ARG A 257 -2.18 4.41 1.19
CA ARG A 257 -1.91 4.35 2.64
C ARG A 257 -3.17 4.41 3.52
N ARG A 258 -4.22 5.15 3.12
CA ARG A 258 -5.46 5.29 3.90
C ARG A 258 -6.49 4.20 3.58
N ARG A 259 -6.42 3.61 2.38
CA ARG A 259 -7.33 2.56 1.94
C ARG A 259 -7.13 1.27 2.74
N HIS A 260 -5.89 0.81 2.85
CA HIS A 260 -5.56 -0.51 3.41
C HIS A 260 -5.92 -0.72 4.90
N PRO A 261 -5.66 0.24 5.82
CA PRO A 261 -6.04 0.08 7.23
C PRO A 261 -7.55 0.20 7.45
N ARG A 262 -8.28 0.90 6.58
CA ARG A 262 -9.74 1.07 6.71
C ARG A 262 -10.52 -0.07 6.09
N SER A 263 -10.07 -0.63 4.97
CA SER A 263 -10.67 -1.85 4.43
C SER A 263 -10.54 -3.04 5.39
N SER A 264 -9.45 -3.11 6.16
CA SER A 264 -9.24 -4.17 7.16
C SER A 264 -9.98 -3.92 8.49
N ARG A 265 -10.24 -2.66 8.85
CA ARG A 265 -11.00 -2.29 10.06
C ARG A 265 -12.52 -2.23 9.86
N SER A 266 -12.98 -2.27 8.61
CA SER A 266 -14.40 -2.33 8.30
C SER A 266 -14.79 -3.81 8.23
N PRO A 267 -15.68 -4.33 9.09
CA PRO A 267 -16.14 -5.70 8.93
C PRO A 267 -16.74 -5.85 7.52
N PRO A 268 -16.48 -6.97 6.82
CA PRO A 268 -17.08 -7.16 5.52
C PRO A 268 -18.60 -7.11 5.70
N ARG A 269 -19.26 -6.18 5.00
CA ARG A 269 -20.72 -6.13 4.91
C ARG A 269 -21.17 -7.33 4.07
N TRP A 270 -21.17 -8.51 4.67
CA TRP A 270 -21.94 -9.63 4.17
C TRP A 270 -23.40 -9.35 4.53
N PRO A 271 -24.33 -9.34 3.57
CA PRO A 271 -25.74 -9.41 3.89
C PRO A 271 -26.01 -10.81 4.46
N CYS A 272 -25.93 -10.95 5.77
CA CYS A 272 -26.51 -12.10 6.46
C CYS A 272 -28.04 -11.99 6.41
N ALA A 273 -28.61 -12.35 5.26
CA ALA A 273 -30.00 -12.79 5.20
C ALA A 273 -29.97 -14.32 5.37
N TRP A 274 -30.14 -14.78 6.60
CA TRP A 274 -30.54 -16.17 6.83
C TRP A 274 -32.01 -16.28 6.40
N PRO A 275 -32.37 -17.16 5.45
CA PRO A 275 -33.77 -17.47 5.21
C PRO A 275 -34.28 -18.21 6.44
N SER A 276 -35.31 -17.65 7.09
CA SER A 276 -36.09 -18.39 8.07
C SER A 276 -36.80 -19.53 7.34
N SER A 277 -36.25 -20.74 7.46
CA SER A 277 -36.93 -21.96 7.03
C SER A 277 -38.13 -22.21 7.93
N SER A 278 -39.31 -21.83 7.44
CA SER A 278 -40.60 -22.30 7.93
C SER A 278 -40.75 -23.79 7.60
N SER A 279 -40.32 -24.67 8.51
CA SER A 279 -40.78 -26.06 8.49
C SER A 279 -42.01 -26.18 9.40
N ARG A 280 -43.13 -26.43 8.74
CA ARG A 280 -44.40 -26.87 9.32
C ARG A 280 -44.13 -28.16 10.07
N ARG A 281 -44.54 -28.22 11.35
CA ARG A 281 -44.80 -29.48 12.03
C ARG A 281 -46.15 -30.01 11.53
N ALA A 282 -46.14 -31.24 11.03
CA ALA A 282 -47.20 -32.20 11.31
C ALA A 282 -46.69 -33.07 12.46
#